data_AF-A0AAP1RC99-F1
#
_entry.id   AF-A0AAP1RC99-F1
#
_cell.length_a   1.000
_cell.length_b   1.000
_cell.length_c   1.000
_cell.angle_alpha   90.00
_cell.angle_beta   90.00
_cell.angle_gamma   90.00
#
_symmetry.space_group_name_H-M   'P 1'
#
loop_
_entity.id
_entity.type
_entity.pdbx_description
1 polymer ?
#
loop_
_entity_poly.entity_id
_entity_poly.type
_entity_poly.pdbx_seq_one_letter_code
_entity_poly.pdbx_strand_id
1 'polypeptide(L)'
;LWQLQLLQRKDALLSDEVRDVWYELSQGVMDIVVKLFVLAQLRALALGNERITAGVLRQVYQDELKPVHPMLEALRSGIPERIARYSDLVVPEIDKRLIQLQLDIAAIQEQTPEEKALQELDTEDQRHLYLMLKEDYDSSLLIPTIKKAFSQNPTMTRQKLLPLVLQWLMEGETVVSELEKPSKSKKVSAIKVVKPSDWDSLPDTDLRYIYSQRQPEKTMHERLKGKGV
;
A
#
# COMPACT_ATOMS: atom_id res chain seq x y z
N LEU A 1 4.03 14.52 -22.60
CA LEU A 1 5.21 14.42 -23.49
C LEU A 1 4.87 13.86 -24.86
N TRP A 2 4.24 12.68 -24.98
CA TRP A 2 3.99 12.03 -26.27
C TRP A 2 3.24 12.88 -27.32
N GLN A 3 2.34 13.76 -26.90
CA GLN A 3 1.62 14.68 -27.80
C GLN A 3 2.51 15.76 -28.43
N LEU A 4 3.69 16.02 -27.86
CA LEU A 4 4.63 17.07 -28.28
C LEU A 4 5.59 16.61 -29.39
N GLN A 5 5.18 15.63 -30.21
CA GLN A 5 6.00 15.13 -31.31
C GLN A 5 5.97 16.08 -32.52
N LEU A 6 7.17 16.36 -33.03
CA LEU A 6 7.43 17.16 -34.23
C LEU A 6 7.45 16.33 -35.53
N LEU A 7 7.29 15.01 -35.43
CA LEU A 7 7.42 14.06 -36.53
C LEU A 7 6.12 13.96 -37.37
N GLN A 8 6.23 13.82 -38.69
CA GLN A 8 5.07 13.70 -39.59
C GLN A 8 4.39 12.33 -39.50
N ARG A 9 5.15 11.24 -39.30
CA ARG A 9 4.62 9.86 -39.19
C ARG A 9 4.48 9.40 -37.73
N LYS A 10 3.98 10.31 -36.88
CA LYS A 10 3.78 10.04 -35.46
C LYS A 10 2.59 9.13 -35.20
N ASP A 11 2.75 8.24 -34.24
CA ASP A 11 1.63 7.46 -33.71
C ASP A 11 0.83 8.30 -32.71
N ALA A 12 -0.50 8.32 -32.89
CA ALA A 12 -1.39 9.04 -31.98
C ALA A 12 -1.37 8.47 -30.55
N LEU A 13 -1.19 7.16 -30.44
CA LEU A 13 -1.14 6.43 -29.18
C LEU A 13 0.30 5.98 -28.88
N LEU A 14 0.66 6.06 -27.59
CA LEU A 14 1.92 5.49 -27.11
C LEU A 14 1.73 3.98 -26.92
N SER A 15 2.40 3.19 -27.77
CA SER A 15 2.46 1.73 -27.63
C SER A 15 3.09 1.33 -26.30
N ASP A 16 2.61 0.23 -25.71
CA ASP A 16 3.15 -0.35 -24.48
C ASP A 16 4.64 -0.70 -24.64
N GLU A 17 5.02 -1.26 -25.80
CA GLU A 17 6.42 -1.57 -26.10
C GLU A 17 7.31 -0.32 -26.01
N VAL A 18 6.90 0.78 -26.63
CA VAL A 18 7.67 2.04 -26.60
C VAL A 18 7.70 2.61 -25.20
N ARG A 19 6.60 2.50 -24.45
CA ARG A 19 6.51 2.96 -23.05
C ARG A 19 7.47 2.19 -22.16
N ASP A 20 7.50 0.86 -22.29
CA ASP A 20 8.34 -0.02 -21.48
C ASP A 20 9.82 0.24 -21.76
N VAL A 21 10.20 0.36 -23.04
CA VAL A 21 11.58 0.71 -23.41
C VAL A 21 11.94 2.10 -22.92
N TRP A 22 11.04 3.06 -23.01
CA TRP A 22 11.31 4.42 -22.55
C TRP A 22 11.53 4.47 -21.03
N TYR A 23 10.76 3.70 -20.25
CA TYR A 23 10.99 3.54 -18.82
C TYR A 23 12.27 2.76 -18.53
N GLU A 24 12.52 1.65 -19.21
CA GLU A 24 13.72 0.83 -19.07
C GLU A 24 14.99 1.66 -19.26
N LEU A 25 15.03 2.52 -20.28
CA LEU A 25 16.20 3.34 -20.58
C LEU A 25 16.36 4.55 -19.66
N SER A 26 15.27 5.11 -19.16
CA SER A 26 15.29 6.31 -18.30
C SER A 26 15.30 6.02 -16.81
N GLN A 27 14.88 4.82 -16.39
CA GLN A 27 14.63 4.41 -15.01
C GLN A 27 13.74 5.42 -14.23
N GLY A 28 12.87 6.15 -14.94
CA GLY A 28 11.98 7.15 -14.33
C GLY A 28 12.64 8.49 -14.00
N VAL A 29 13.93 8.70 -14.35
CA VAL A 29 14.57 10.00 -14.18
C VAL A 29 14.00 10.99 -15.19
N MET A 30 13.14 11.90 -14.74
CA MET A 30 12.35 12.81 -15.58
C MET A 30 13.19 13.59 -16.60
N ASP A 31 14.36 14.06 -16.20
CA ASP A 31 15.25 14.79 -17.08
C ASP A 31 15.80 13.91 -18.22
N ILE A 32 16.12 12.65 -17.93
CA ILE A 32 16.52 11.66 -18.94
C ILE A 32 15.35 11.30 -19.85
N VAL A 33 14.13 11.15 -19.30
CA VAL A 33 12.91 10.89 -20.08
C VAL A 33 12.73 11.95 -21.17
N VAL A 34 12.83 13.23 -20.81
CA VAL A 34 12.67 14.35 -21.73
C VAL A 34 13.81 14.40 -22.76
N LYS A 35 15.07 14.30 -22.31
CA LYS A 35 16.24 14.33 -23.19
C LYS A 35 16.21 13.19 -24.21
N LEU A 36 15.94 11.96 -23.76
CA LEU A 36 15.82 10.79 -24.62
C LEU A 36 14.72 10.97 -25.68
N PHE A 37 13.57 11.55 -25.30
CA PHE A 37 12.48 11.83 -26.23
C PHE A 37 12.81 12.90 -27.28
N VAL A 38 13.48 13.99 -26.89
CA VAL A 38 13.91 15.02 -27.84
C VAL A 38 14.97 14.47 -28.80
N LEU A 39 15.98 13.77 -28.28
CA LEU A 39 17.04 13.18 -29.08
C LEU A 39 16.52 12.10 -30.04
N ALA A 40 15.56 11.28 -29.61
CA ALA A 40 14.90 10.29 -30.46
C ALA A 40 14.18 10.93 -31.66
N GLN A 41 13.51 12.07 -31.45
CA GLN A 41 12.89 12.81 -32.55
C GLN A 41 13.91 13.38 -33.52
N LEU A 42 15.00 13.97 -33.00
CA LEU A 42 16.07 14.49 -33.85
C LEU A 42 16.73 13.38 -34.68
N ARG A 43 16.96 12.20 -34.09
CA ARG A 43 17.50 11.04 -34.82
C ARG A 43 16.51 10.51 -35.85
N ALA A 44 15.22 10.42 -35.52
CA ALA A 44 14.18 10.02 -36.46
C ALA A 44 14.11 10.96 -37.69
N LEU A 45 14.23 12.28 -37.46
CA LEU A 45 14.33 13.28 -38.53
C LEU A 45 15.59 13.08 -39.39
N ALA A 46 16.75 12.89 -38.76
CA ALA A 46 18.02 12.70 -39.46
C ALA A 46 18.05 11.43 -40.33
N LEU A 47 17.39 10.36 -39.89
CA LEU A 47 17.27 9.11 -40.64
C LEU A 47 16.18 9.15 -41.74
N GLY A 48 15.39 10.23 -41.81
CA GLY A 48 14.24 10.35 -42.72
C GLY A 48 13.07 9.43 -42.37
N ASN A 49 13.18 8.66 -41.30
CA ASN A 49 12.11 7.82 -40.77
C ASN A 49 11.52 8.52 -39.55
N GLU A 50 10.64 9.48 -39.81
CA GLU A 50 10.02 10.37 -38.83
C GLU A 50 9.00 9.66 -37.93
N ARG A 51 9.43 8.61 -37.24
CA ARG A 51 8.65 7.84 -36.27
C ARG A 51 9.55 7.37 -35.13
N ILE A 52 9.12 7.58 -33.90
CA ILE A 52 9.82 7.04 -32.73
C ILE A 52 9.49 5.55 -32.62
N THR A 53 10.53 4.72 -32.62
CA THR A 53 10.42 3.27 -32.39
C THR A 53 11.28 2.87 -31.20
N ALA A 54 11.03 1.69 -30.63
CA ALA A 54 11.87 1.12 -29.57
C ALA A 54 13.36 1.03 -30.00
N GLY A 55 13.62 0.68 -31.27
CA GLY A 55 14.96 0.65 -31.83
C GLY A 55 15.65 2.02 -31.82
N VAL A 56 14.96 3.08 -32.25
CA VAL A 56 15.49 4.45 -32.22
C VAL A 56 15.81 4.89 -30.80
N LEU A 57 14.94 4.57 -29.83
CA LEU A 57 15.19 4.89 -28.41
C LEU A 57 16.45 4.18 -27.88
N ARG A 58 16.60 2.87 -28.16
CA ARG A 58 17.78 2.09 -27.73
C ARG A 58 19.07 2.62 -28.35
N GLN A 59 19.06 2.96 -29.64
CA GLN A 59 20.23 3.53 -30.31
C GLN A 59 20.61 4.90 -29.73
N VAL A 60 19.64 5.80 -29.58
CA VAL A 60 19.90 7.13 -29.00
C VAL A 60 20.42 7.02 -27.57
N TYR A 61 19.86 6.12 -26.78
CA TYR A 61 20.40 5.84 -25.45
C TYR A 61 21.86 5.40 -25.51
N GLN A 62 22.19 4.42 -26.37
CA GLN A 62 23.55 3.89 -26.50
C GLN A 62 24.55 4.93 -26.98
N ASP A 63 24.14 5.82 -27.88
CA ASP A 63 25.05 6.77 -28.54
C ASP A 63 25.20 8.06 -27.73
N GLU A 64 24.09 8.64 -27.28
CA GLU A 64 24.02 10.02 -26.78
C GLU A 64 24.00 10.12 -25.24
N LEU A 65 23.61 9.04 -24.54
CA LEU A 65 23.46 9.04 -23.07
C LEU A 65 24.54 8.24 -22.33
N LYS A 66 25.66 7.92 -22.98
CA LYS A 66 26.78 7.15 -22.39
C LYS A 66 27.21 7.60 -20.99
N PRO A 67 27.35 8.91 -20.69
CA PRO A 67 27.83 9.34 -19.38
C PRO A 67 26.90 8.94 -18.22
N VAL A 68 25.59 8.81 -18.48
CA VAL A 68 24.59 8.50 -17.44
C VAL A 68 24.28 7.01 -17.35
N HIS A 69 24.82 6.16 -18.24
CA HIS A 69 24.59 4.72 -18.21
C HIS A 69 24.94 4.08 -16.86
N PRO A 70 26.10 4.36 -16.22
CA PRO A 70 26.44 3.73 -14.95
C PRO A 70 25.45 4.07 -13.83
N MET A 71 24.91 5.30 -13.85
CA MET A 71 23.92 5.78 -12.88
C MET A 71 22.57 5.08 -13.10
N LEU A 72 22.14 4.97 -14.35
CA LEU A 72 20.89 4.31 -14.71
C LEU A 72 20.97 2.79 -14.50
N GLU A 73 22.13 2.19 -14.72
CA GLU A 73 22.37 0.78 -14.41
C GLU A 73 22.38 0.53 -12.88
N ALA A 74 22.92 1.45 -12.10
CA ALA A 74 22.83 1.40 -10.64
C ALA A 74 21.36 1.43 -10.18
N LEU A 75 20.54 2.34 -10.72
CA LEU A 75 19.10 2.39 -10.44
C LEU A 75 18.40 1.08 -10.85
N ARG A 76 18.71 0.56 -12.04
CA ARG A 76 18.12 -0.70 -12.56
C ARG A 76 18.47 -1.91 -11.71
N SER A 77 19.66 -1.92 -11.11
CA SER A 77 20.10 -3.03 -10.25
C SER A 77 19.33 -3.12 -8.94
N GLY A 78 18.71 -2.02 -8.49
CA GLY A 78 18.06 -1.95 -7.17
C GLY A 78 19.01 -2.10 -5.98
N ILE A 79 20.33 -2.18 -6.20
CA ILE A 79 21.32 -2.39 -5.16
C ILE A 79 21.62 -1.04 -4.48
N PRO A 80 21.31 -0.87 -3.18
CA PRO A 80 21.47 0.41 -2.49
C PRO A 80 22.90 0.94 -2.55
N GLU A 81 23.89 0.05 -2.41
CA GLU A 81 25.32 0.39 -2.44
C GLU A 81 25.77 0.98 -3.78
N ARG A 82 25.17 0.53 -4.89
CA ARG A 82 25.48 1.05 -6.23
C ARG A 82 24.80 2.40 -6.46
N ILE A 83 23.56 2.55 -5.99
CA ILE A 83 22.79 3.79 -6.09
C ILE A 83 23.46 4.89 -5.25
N ALA A 84 23.90 4.56 -4.03
CA ALA A 84 24.57 5.49 -3.13
C ALA A 84 25.85 6.12 -3.72
N ARG A 85 26.56 5.42 -4.60
CA ARG A 85 27.75 5.95 -5.29
C ARG A 85 27.44 7.14 -6.22
N TYR A 86 26.19 7.25 -6.66
CA TYR A 86 25.73 8.28 -7.59
C TYR A 86 24.63 9.16 -6.98
N SER A 87 24.27 8.94 -5.70
CA SER A 87 23.35 9.79 -4.97
C SER A 87 24.09 11.05 -4.58
N ASP A 88 23.89 12.14 -5.31
CA ASP A 88 24.43 13.47 -4.99
C ASP A 88 23.87 14.03 -3.65
N LEU A 89 23.02 13.24 -2.99
CA LEU A 89 22.48 13.43 -1.65
C LEU A 89 22.71 12.15 -0.83
N VAL A 90 23.97 11.76 -0.59
CA VAL A 90 24.24 10.70 0.39
C VAL A 90 23.88 11.22 1.78
N VAL A 91 22.74 10.79 2.30
CA VAL A 91 22.48 10.82 3.75
C VAL A 91 22.44 9.36 4.21
N PRO A 92 23.59 8.79 4.61
CA PRO A 92 23.70 7.36 4.92
C PRO A 92 22.66 6.87 5.94
N GLU A 93 22.19 7.75 6.81
CA GLU A 93 21.19 7.49 7.84
C GLU A 93 19.79 7.21 7.26
N ILE A 94 19.40 7.94 6.20
CA ILE A 94 18.06 7.86 5.61
C ILE A 94 17.93 6.58 4.77
N ASP A 95 18.97 6.23 4.02
CA ASP A 95 18.99 5.03 3.18
C ASP A 95 18.94 3.75 4.02
N LYS A 96 19.68 3.70 5.14
CA LYS A 96 19.57 2.60 6.12
C LYS A 96 18.15 2.48 6.66
N ARG A 97 17.52 3.61 6.97
CA ARG A 97 16.17 3.63 7.52
C ARG A 97 15.11 3.22 6.49
N LEU A 98 15.31 3.55 5.22
CA LEU A 98 14.44 3.12 4.13
C LEU A 98 14.49 1.60 3.93
N ILE A 99 15.69 1.01 3.92
CA ILE A 99 15.89 -0.44 3.83
C ILE A 99 15.26 -1.13 5.04
N GLN A 100 15.50 -0.61 6.25
CA GLN A 100 14.91 -1.13 7.48
C GLN A 100 13.37 -1.13 7.41
N LEU A 101 12.77 -0.01 6.97
CA LEU A 101 11.33 0.10 6.83
C LEU A 101 10.77 -0.85 5.77
N GLN A 102 11.49 -1.09 4.66
CA GLN A 102 11.07 -2.07 3.66
C GLN A 102 11.09 -3.50 4.21
N LEU A 103 12.11 -3.86 4.99
CA LEU A 103 12.19 -5.14 5.69
C LEU A 103 11.09 -5.28 6.75
N ASP A 104 10.83 -4.22 7.51
CA ASP A 104 9.77 -4.18 8.51
C ASP A 104 8.39 -4.31 7.86
N ILE A 105 8.14 -3.64 6.73
CA ILE A 105 6.89 -3.75 5.96
C ILE A 105 6.71 -5.17 5.43
N ALA A 106 7.76 -5.81 4.92
CA ALA A 106 7.72 -7.20 4.48
C ALA A 106 7.44 -8.16 5.66
N ALA A 107 8.08 -7.93 6.81
CA ALA A 107 7.84 -8.69 8.03
C ALA A 107 6.40 -8.50 8.57
N ILE A 108 5.84 -7.29 8.45
CA ILE A 108 4.44 -7.00 8.82
C ILE A 108 3.46 -7.71 7.89
N GLN A 109 3.81 -7.89 6.61
CA GLN A 109 3.00 -8.62 5.64
C GLN A 109 3.02 -10.14 5.87
N GLU A 110 4.07 -10.67 6.51
CA GLU A 110 4.21 -12.10 6.81
C GLU A 110 3.66 -12.52 8.20
N GLN A 111 3.37 -11.58 9.10
CA GLN A 111 2.83 -11.92 10.42
C GLN A 111 1.40 -12.48 10.30
N THR A 112 1.31 -13.80 10.36
CA THR A 112 0.04 -14.53 10.45
C THR A 112 -0.71 -14.09 11.72
N PRO A 113 -2.05 -14.12 11.73
CA PRO A 113 -2.84 -13.82 12.93
C PRO A 113 -2.43 -14.68 14.15
N GLU A 114 -1.82 -15.85 13.90
CA GLU A 114 -1.27 -16.75 14.91
C GLU A 114 -0.04 -16.17 15.64
N GLU A 115 0.88 -15.52 14.93
CA GLU A 115 2.09 -14.92 15.53
C GLU A 115 1.75 -13.68 16.37
N LYS A 116 0.74 -12.91 15.95
CA LYS A 116 0.22 -11.79 16.74
C LYS A 116 -0.44 -12.28 18.02
N ALA A 117 -1.22 -13.35 17.95
CA ALA A 117 -1.79 -13.97 19.15
C ALA A 117 -0.70 -14.47 20.10
N LEU A 118 0.34 -15.17 19.61
CA LEU A 118 1.42 -15.69 20.45
C LEU A 118 2.27 -14.59 21.11
N GLN A 119 2.45 -13.44 20.46
CA GLN A 119 3.11 -12.27 21.05
C GLN A 119 2.29 -11.62 22.16
N GLU A 120 0.96 -11.68 22.09
CA GLU A 120 0.09 -11.12 23.13
C GLU A 120 0.09 -11.93 24.42
N LEU A 121 0.50 -13.21 24.43
CA LEU A 121 0.59 -14.01 25.65
C LEU A 121 1.98 -13.90 26.30
N ASP A 122 1.99 -13.59 27.60
CA ASP A 122 3.18 -13.17 28.35
C ASP A 122 4.04 -14.35 28.83
N THR A 123 3.42 -15.52 29.07
CA THR A 123 4.08 -16.70 29.65
C THR A 123 4.07 -17.89 28.68
N GLU A 124 5.13 -18.72 28.68
CA GLU A 124 5.18 -19.93 27.85
C GLU A 124 4.03 -20.91 28.11
N ASP A 125 3.56 -21.01 29.37
CA ASP A 125 2.41 -21.84 29.73
C ASP A 125 1.10 -21.35 29.11
N GLN A 126 0.95 -20.03 28.96
CA GLN A 126 -0.21 -19.43 28.30
C GLN A 126 -0.18 -19.70 26.80
N ARG A 127 0.99 -19.56 26.15
CA ARG A 127 1.18 -19.86 24.72
C ARG A 127 0.90 -21.33 24.41
N HIS A 128 1.34 -22.25 25.29
CA HIS A 128 1.05 -23.68 25.16
C HIS A 128 -0.44 -24.00 25.26
N LEU A 129 -1.18 -23.33 26.14
CA LEU A 129 -2.63 -23.52 26.25
C LEU A 129 -3.37 -22.95 25.03
N TYR A 130 -2.92 -21.80 24.51
CA TYR A 130 -3.44 -21.25 23.27
C TYR A 130 -3.21 -22.21 22.10
N LEU A 131 -1.99 -22.75 21.94
CA LEU A 131 -1.65 -23.68 20.86
C LEU A 131 -2.43 -25.01 20.94
N MET A 132 -2.82 -25.43 22.15
CA MET A 132 -3.59 -26.66 22.39
C MET A 132 -5.08 -26.51 22.09
N LEU A 133 -5.63 -25.29 22.20
CA LEU A 133 -7.07 -25.02 22.09
C LEU A 133 -7.44 -24.19 20.86
N LYS A 134 -6.45 -23.74 20.06
CA LYS A 134 -6.67 -22.86 18.90
C LYS A 134 -7.48 -23.49 17.77
N GLU A 135 -7.47 -24.82 17.65
CA GLU A 135 -8.20 -25.54 16.60
C GLU A 135 -9.70 -25.67 16.92
N ASP A 136 -10.04 -25.65 18.21
CA ASP A 136 -11.40 -25.89 18.71
C ASP A 136 -12.12 -24.60 19.13
N TYR A 137 -11.40 -23.49 19.40
CA TYR A 137 -11.97 -22.26 19.94
C TYR A 137 -11.43 -20.99 19.27
N ASP A 138 -12.30 -19.99 19.10
CA ASP A 138 -11.94 -18.69 18.49
C ASP A 138 -10.84 -17.95 19.28
N SER A 139 -9.78 -17.56 18.57
CA SER A 139 -8.61 -16.85 19.10
C SER A 139 -8.97 -15.59 19.91
N SER A 140 -10.03 -14.88 19.50
CA SER A 140 -10.51 -13.66 20.15
C SER A 140 -11.06 -13.86 21.58
N LEU A 141 -11.61 -15.04 21.88
CA LEU A 141 -12.15 -15.40 23.20
C LEU A 141 -11.14 -16.18 24.02
N LEU A 142 -10.28 -16.94 23.35
CA LEU A 142 -9.27 -17.79 23.97
C LEU A 142 -8.19 -16.97 24.70
N ILE A 143 -7.62 -15.95 24.03
CA ILE A 143 -6.55 -15.09 24.60
C ILE A 143 -6.98 -14.42 25.92
N PRO A 144 -8.13 -13.70 26.02
CA PRO A 144 -8.52 -13.05 27.26
C PRO A 144 -8.87 -14.05 28.36
N THR A 145 -9.42 -15.22 28.02
CA THR A 145 -9.78 -16.25 29.00
C THR A 145 -8.53 -16.89 29.61
N ILE A 146 -7.52 -17.18 28.79
CA ILE A 146 -6.21 -17.65 29.24
C ILE A 146 -5.55 -16.57 30.12
N LYS A 147 -5.50 -15.30 29.70
CA LYS A 147 -4.93 -14.23 30.53
C LYS A 147 -5.61 -14.10 31.88
N LYS A 148 -6.94 -14.15 31.91
CA LYS A 148 -7.74 -14.09 33.15
C LYS A 148 -7.47 -15.29 34.06
N ALA A 149 -7.33 -16.49 33.52
CA ALA A 149 -7.07 -17.70 34.31
C ALA A 149 -5.72 -17.63 35.03
N PHE A 150 -4.68 -17.13 34.35
CA PHE A 150 -3.36 -16.95 34.95
C PHE A 150 -3.30 -15.76 35.91
N SER A 151 -4.02 -14.67 35.64
CA SER A 151 -4.05 -13.53 36.55
C SER A 151 -4.77 -13.84 37.87
N GLN A 152 -5.79 -14.69 37.83
CA GLN A 152 -6.58 -15.06 39.01
C GLN A 152 -5.93 -16.18 39.84
N ASN A 153 -5.06 -17.00 39.24
CA ASN A 153 -4.43 -18.14 39.91
C ASN A 153 -2.90 -18.21 39.67
N PRO A 154 -2.10 -17.33 40.31
CA PRO A 154 -0.65 -17.23 40.06
C PRO A 154 0.17 -18.46 40.51
N THR A 155 -0.39 -19.34 41.34
CA THR A 155 0.32 -20.49 41.94
C THR A 155 -0.08 -21.84 41.32
N MET A 156 -1.02 -21.87 40.37
CA MET A 156 -1.50 -23.11 39.77
C MET A 156 -0.71 -23.51 38.52
N THR A 157 -0.35 -24.79 38.44
CA THR A 157 0.31 -25.38 37.27
C THR A 157 -0.65 -25.48 36.08
N ARG A 158 -0.14 -25.29 34.86
CA ARG A 158 -0.83 -25.42 33.56
C ARG A 158 -1.88 -26.54 33.50
N GLN A 159 -1.54 -27.73 34.00
CA GLN A 159 -2.41 -28.92 33.99
C GLN A 159 -3.72 -28.74 34.78
N LYS A 160 -3.70 -27.94 35.85
CA LYS A 160 -4.90 -27.66 36.65
C LYS A 160 -5.69 -26.47 36.11
N LEU A 161 -5.05 -25.57 35.37
CA LEU A 161 -5.70 -24.42 34.73
C LEU A 161 -6.43 -24.80 33.43
N LEU A 162 -5.96 -25.83 32.72
CA LEU A 162 -6.62 -26.33 31.50
C LEU A 162 -8.11 -26.66 31.70
N PRO A 163 -8.51 -27.52 32.66
CA PRO A 163 -9.93 -27.82 32.88
C PRO A 163 -10.73 -26.60 33.36
N LEU A 164 -10.09 -25.64 34.05
CA LEU A 164 -10.74 -24.40 34.47
C LEU A 164 -11.00 -23.45 33.28
N VAL A 165 -10.04 -23.34 32.36
CA VAL A 165 -10.17 -22.57 31.11
C VAL A 165 -11.25 -23.19 30.23
N LEU A 166 -11.24 -24.52 30.08
CA LEU A 166 -12.29 -25.26 29.36
C LEU A 166 -13.66 -25.06 30.02
N GLN A 167 -13.74 -25.13 31.35
CA GLN A 167 -14.99 -24.85 32.07
C GLN A 167 -15.49 -23.42 31.83
N TRP A 168 -14.62 -22.41 31.81
CA TRP A 168 -15.03 -21.03 31.52
C TRP A 168 -15.41 -20.80 30.06
N LEU A 169 -14.79 -21.52 29.13
CA LEU A 169 -15.19 -21.52 27.73
C LEU A 169 -16.57 -22.21 27.54
N MET A 170 -16.81 -23.31 28.25
CA MET A 170 -18.09 -24.02 28.27
C MET A 170 -19.21 -23.27 29.02
N GLU A 171 -18.92 -22.63 30.16
CA GLU A 171 -19.87 -21.77 30.88
C GLU A 171 -20.20 -20.52 30.03
N GLY A 172 -19.22 -20.03 29.26
CA GLY A 172 -19.42 -19.05 28.20
C GLY A 172 -20.37 -19.54 27.11
N GLU A 173 -20.30 -20.82 26.73
CA GLU A 173 -21.24 -21.48 25.79
C GLU A 173 -22.64 -21.71 26.38
N THR A 174 -22.78 -21.97 27.69
CA THR A 174 -24.10 -22.17 28.31
C THR A 174 -24.99 -20.91 28.31
N VAL A 175 -24.40 -19.72 28.23
CA VAL A 175 -25.17 -18.47 28.04
C VAL A 175 -25.61 -18.29 26.57
N VAL A 176 -25.02 -19.01 25.63
CA VAL A 176 -25.29 -18.85 24.19
C VAL A 176 -26.50 -19.67 23.73
N SER A 177 -26.89 -20.74 24.43
CA SER A 177 -28.00 -21.60 23.98
C SER A 177 -29.40 -21.16 24.45
N GLU A 178 -29.55 -20.27 25.44
CA GLU A 178 -30.86 -19.79 25.92
C GLU A 178 -31.16 -18.32 25.59
N LEU A 179 -30.29 -17.67 24.82
CA LEU A 179 -30.49 -16.32 24.29
C LEU A 179 -30.45 -16.29 22.76
N GLU A 180 -31.17 -17.21 22.12
CA GLU A 180 -31.69 -16.93 20.78
C GLU A 180 -32.79 -15.87 20.87
N LYS A 181 -32.38 -14.59 20.92
CA LYS A 181 -33.00 -13.47 20.21
C LYS A 181 -31.89 -12.44 19.90
N PRO A 182 -31.78 -11.99 18.64
CA PRO A 182 -30.55 -11.38 18.12
C PRO A 182 -30.37 -9.97 18.66
N SER A 183 -29.37 -9.78 19.51
CA SER A 183 -28.98 -8.47 20.02
C SER A 183 -27.52 -8.17 19.67
N LYS A 184 -27.38 -7.39 18.59
CA LYS A 184 -26.39 -6.34 18.35
C LYS A 184 -24.92 -6.74 18.60
N SER A 185 -24.29 -7.22 17.53
CA SER A 185 -22.87 -7.03 17.31
C SER A 185 -22.47 -5.56 17.55
N LYS A 186 -21.40 -5.36 18.32
CA LYS A 186 -20.65 -4.11 18.36
C LYS A 186 -20.20 -3.81 16.93
N LYS A 187 -20.93 -2.94 16.26
CA LYS A 187 -20.53 -2.32 15.00
C LYS A 187 -19.12 -1.78 15.22
N VAL A 188 -18.17 -2.22 14.37
CA VAL A 188 -17.14 -1.35 13.79
C VAL A 188 -17.74 0.04 13.78
N SER A 189 -17.15 1.05 14.43
CA SER A 189 -17.72 2.40 14.42
C SER A 189 -17.98 2.75 12.97
N ALA A 190 -19.25 2.59 12.57
CA ALA A 190 -19.61 2.64 11.18
C ALA A 190 -19.22 4.04 10.77
N ILE A 191 -18.46 4.17 9.69
CA ILE A 191 -18.38 5.44 8.98
C ILE A 191 -19.82 5.92 8.93
N LYS A 192 -20.15 7.01 9.64
CA LYS A 192 -21.49 7.57 9.60
C LYS A 192 -21.65 8.06 8.17
N VAL A 193 -22.17 7.19 7.30
CA VAL A 193 -22.48 7.53 5.92
C VAL A 193 -23.59 8.55 6.02
N VAL A 194 -23.24 9.81 5.88
CA VAL A 194 -24.19 10.92 5.86
C VAL A 194 -25.07 10.74 4.63
N LYS A 195 -26.38 10.60 4.83
CA LYS A 195 -27.34 10.40 3.74
C LYS A 195 -27.35 11.63 2.84
N PRO A 196 -27.61 11.50 1.53
CA PRO A 196 -27.72 12.64 0.61
C PRO A 196 -28.69 13.73 1.09
N SER A 197 -29.73 13.33 1.84
CA SER A 197 -30.73 14.20 2.46
C SER A 197 -30.17 15.18 3.49
N ASP A 198 -29.07 14.81 4.15
CA ASP A 198 -28.49 15.55 5.27
C ASP A 198 -27.22 16.34 4.84
N TRP A 199 -26.90 16.34 3.54
CA TRP A 199 -25.70 17.00 3.02
C TRP A 199 -25.73 18.53 3.19
N ASP A 200 -26.92 19.12 3.32
CA ASP A 200 -27.10 20.56 3.53
C ASP A 200 -26.74 21.03 4.96
N SER A 201 -26.60 20.11 5.90
CA SER A 201 -26.21 20.40 7.29
C SER A 201 -24.69 20.31 7.52
N LEU A 202 -23.90 20.02 6.48
CA LEU A 202 -22.45 19.84 6.57
C LEU A 202 -21.70 21.18 6.43
N PRO A 203 -20.42 21.24 6.86
CA PRO A 203 -19.59 22.44 6.72
C PRO A 203 -19.44 22.88 5.25
N ASP A 204 -19.27 24.18 5.04
CA ASP A 204 -19.14 24.81 3.71
C ASP A 204 -17.89 24.39 2.91
N THR A 205 -16.91 23.83 3.61
CA THR A 205 -15.67 23.24 3.11
C THR A 205 -15.80 21.77 2.70
N ASP A 206 -16.89 21.08 3.07
CA ASP A 206 -17.12 19.67 2.69
C ASP A 206 -17.64 19.58 1.25
N LEU A 207 -17.00 18.73 0.43
CA LEU A 207 -17.38 18.51 -0.97
C LEU A 207 -18.83 18.01 -1.13
N ARG A 208 -19.38 17.34 -0.12
CA ARG A 208 -20.76 16.82 -0.13
C ARG A 208 -21.79 17.93 0.01
N TYR A 209 -21.53 18.91 0.86
CA TYR A 209 -22.32 20.14 0.95
C TYR A 209 -22.23 20.95 -0.35
N ILE A 210 -21.03 21.03 -0.93
CA ILE A 210 -20.84 21.70 -2.23
C ILE A 210 -21.66 21.01 -3.32
N TYR A 211 -21.75 19.68 -3.29
CA TYR A 211 -22.58 18.92 -4.22
C TYR A 211 -24.08 19.13 -4.00
N SER A 212 -24.59 19.07 -2.77
CA SER A 212 -26.04 19.21 -2.52
C SER A 212 -26.59 20.57 -2.94
N GLN A 213 -25.78 21.62 -2.78
CA GLN A 213 -26.17 22.97 -3.15
C GLN A 213 -26.06 23.24 -4.67
N ARG A 214 -25.63 22.27 -5.49
CA ARG A 214 -25.40 22.40 -6.94
C ARG A 214 -26.71 22.59 -7.72
N GLN A 215 -26.71 23.50 -8.69
CA GLN A 215 -27.80 23.60 -9.66
C GLN A 215 -27.80 22.34 -10.55
N PRO A 216 -28.94 21.70 -10.82
CA PRO A 216 -29.00 20.40 -11.50
C PRO A 216 -28.34 20.39 -12.89
N GLU A 217 -28.26 21.54 -13.56
CA GLU A 217 -27.72 21.65 -14.93
C GLU A 217 -26.19 21.80 -15.02
N LYS A 218 -25.52 22.32 -13.98
CA LYS A 218 -24.06 22.55 -14.00
C LYS A 218 -23.33 21.32 -13.54
N THR A 219 -22.07 21.07 -13.89
CA THR A 219 -21.28 19.94 -13.36
C THR A 219 -20.64 20.20 -11.98
N MET A 220 -20.24 19.16 -11.24
CA MET A 220 -19.56 19.32 -9.93
C MET A 220 -18.27 20.12 -10.07
N HIS A 221 -17.52 19.85 -11.14
CA HIS A 221 -16.28 20.53 -11.49
C HIS A 221 -16.50 22.04 -11.75
N GLU A 222 -17.55 22.42 -12.45
CA GLU A 222 -17.89 23.84 -12.68
C GLU A 222 -18.19 24.59 -11.38
N ARG A 223 -18.80 23.92 -10.39
CA ARG A 223 -19.12 24.52 -9.09
C ARG A 223 -17.88 24.68 -8.21
N LEU A 224 -16.96 23.72 -8.23
CA LEU A 224 -15.68 23.81 -7.51
C LEU A 224 -14.81 24.96 -8.07
N LYS A 225 -14.72 25.06 -9.39
CA LYS A 225 -14.03 26.16 -10.08
C LYS A 225 -14.57 27.54 -9.70
N GLY A 226 -15.89 27.67 -9.47
CA GLY A 226 -16.51 28.90 -8.99
C GLY A 226 -16.24 29.24 -7.52
N LYS A 227 -15.96 28.24 -6.68
CA LYS A 227 -15.53 28.42 -5.28
C LYS A 227 -14.01 28.62 -5.13
N GLY A 228 -13.25 28.59 -6.23
CA GLY A 228 -11.80 28.79 -6.21
C GLY A 228 -11.00 27.57 -5.74
N VAL A 229 -11.60 26.37 -5.82
CA VAL A 229 -10.98 25.07 -5.51
C VAL A 229 -10.79 24.28 -6.81
#